data_AF-A0A426ZGX3-F1
#
_entry.id   AF-A0A426ZGX3-F1
#
_cell.length_a   1.000
_cell.length_b   1.000
_cell.length_c   1.000
_cell.angle_alpha   90.00
_cell.angle_beta   90.00
_cell.angle_gamma   90.00
#
_symmetry.space_group_name_H-M   'P 1'
#
loop_
_entity.id
_entity.type
_entity.pdbx_description
1 polymer ?
#
loop_
_entity_poly.entity_id
_entity_poly.type
_entity_poly.pdbx_seq_one_letter_code
_entity_poly.pdbx_strand_id
1 'polypeptide(L)'
;MLPPIASILISSLLLQLAAASAPCAFPAVFNFGDSNSDTGGLSSAFGQAPPPNGETFFRKPAGRYCDGRLIIDFIGSYPFVFTPSQVLPADGRVRTGFFLLGISANSLELPRLNAYLDSVGTNFSHGANFATAGSTIRPQNTTLSQSGFSPFSLDVQTWQFSQFKSRSQSFLDQGLFKDQLPKKEYFSRALYTFDIGQNDLTAGYFSDMTTEEVKASIPDILDKFSIAVKVVVGEVHFDVALHDHTIDELLLQSIYGEGGRFFWVHNTGPFGCLAYVLDRLLLRAPEVDRFGCGSPFNEVAQLFNTKLEEAVAQLREDLPLAVFTLVDVYAVKYELISHATKHGKKNAAELELELDLVGDARY
;
A
#
# COMPACT_ATOMS: atom_id res chain seq x y z
N MET A 1 -20.82 53.20 7.14
CA MET A 1 -20.23 52.48 8.29
C MET A 1 -20.94 51.14 8.39
N LEU A 2 -20.23 50.02 8.26
CA LEU A 2 -20.84 48.68 8.46
C LEU A 2 -21.06 48.45 9.97
N PRO A 3 -22.13 47.72 10.36
CA PRO A 3 -22.42 47.49 11.77
C PRO A 3 -21.35 46.59 12.43
N PRO A 4 -21.04 46.77 13.73
CA PRO A 4 -19.93 46.07 14.41
C PRO A 4 -20.05 44.53 14.36
N ILE A 5 -21.27 44.00 14.28
CA ILE A 5 -21.54 42.56 14.15
C ILE A 5 -20.98 42.00 12.83
N ALA A 6 -21.04 42.77 11.73
CA ALA A 6 -20.50 42.34 10.44
C ALA A 6 -18.97 42.25 10.47
N SER A 7 -18.28 43.16 11.15
CA SER A 7 -16.82 43.11 11.31
C SER A 7 -16.35 41.92 12.15
N ILE A 8 -17.11 41.52 13.17
CA ILE A 8 -16.81 40.33 13.99
C ILE A 8 -16.98 39.05 13.15
N LEU A 9 -18.07 38.94 12.39
CA LEU A 9 -18.32 37.78 11.51
C LEU A 9 -17.28 37.66 10.39
N ILE A 10 -16.87 38.79 9.79
CA ILE A 10 -15.78 38.82 8.79
C ILE A 10 -14.44 38.43 9.43
N SER A 11 -14.16 38.87 10.66
CA SER A 11 -12.96 38.47 11.41
C SER A 11 -12.92 36.97 11.71
N SER A 12 -14.03 36.37 12.15
CA SER A 12 -14.11 34.91 12.38
C SER A 12 -14.02 34.10 11.08
N LEU A 13 -14.63 34.59 10.00
CA LEU A 13 -14.58 33.93 8.69
C LEU A 13 -13.17 34.01 8.08
N LEU A 14 -12.47 35.12 8.26
CA LEU A 14 -11.06 35.27 7.86
C LEU A 14 -10.14 34.39 8.71
N LEU A 15 -10.42 34.18 10.01
CA LEU A 15 -9.65 33.24 10.83
C LEU A 15 -9.84 31.79 10.40
N GLN A 16 -11.04 31.43 9.93
CA GLN A 16 -11.33 30.10 9.36
C GLN A 16 -10.70 29.91 7.97
N LEU A 17 -10.65 30.97 7.14
CA LEU A 17 -9.97 30.96 5.84
C LEU A 17 -8.44 31.03 5.94
N ALA A 18 -7.89 31.54 7.04
CA ALA A 18 -6.46 31.60 7.31
C ALA A 18 -5.88 30.30 7.90
N ALA A 19 -6.71 29.29 8.15
CA ALA A 19 -6.27 27.91 8.40
C ALA A 19 -5.83 27.24 7.09
N ALA A 20 -4.85 27.83 6.40
CA ALA A 20 -4.04 27.08 5.46
C ALA A 20 -3.38 25.95 6.25
N SER A 21 -3.84 24.71 6.03
CA SER A 21 -3.26 23.53 6.65
C SER A 21 -1.76 23.54 6.42
N ALA A 22 -0.97 23.49 7.50
CA ALA A 22 0.47 23.32 7.39
C ALA A 22 0.75 22.13 6.45
N PRO A 23 1.76 22.20 5.56
CA PRO A 23 2.06 21.12 4.63
C PRO A 23 2.13 19.78 5.39
N CYS A 24 1.47 18.74 4.86
CA CYS A 24 1.46 17.41 5.45
C CYS A 24 2.85 16.76 5.36
N ALA A 25 3.77 17.19 6.22
CA ALA A 25 5.15 16.73 6.27
C ALA A 25 5.27 15.54 7.24
N PHE A 26 5.09 14.34 6.69
CA PHE A 26 5.43 13.09 7.36
C PHE A 26 6.96 12.97 7.44
N PRO A 27 7.57 12.83 8.63
CA PRO A 27 9.02 12.70 8.77
C PRO A 27 9.50 11.27 8.50
N ALA A 28 8.58 10.31 8.37
CA ALA A 28 8.87 8.93 8.03
C ALA A 28 7.69 8.29 7.28
N VAL A 29 7.99 7.24 6.51
CA VAL A 29 7.00 6.36 5.87
C VAL A 29 7.27 4.93 6.33
N PHE A 30 6.22 4.18 6.69
CA PHE A 30 6.31 2.75 6.97
C PHE A 30 5.40 2.00 5.99
N ASN A 31 6.03 1.25 5.08
CA ASN A 31 5.33 0.59 3.99
C ASN A 31 5.18 -0.91 4.24
N PHE A 32 3.96 -1.41 4.06
CA PHE A 32 3.58 -2.81 4.09
C PHE A 32 3.00 -3.16 2.72
N GLY A 33 3.26 -4.36 2.21
CA GLY A 33 2.78 -4.67 0.88
C GLY A 33 3.36 -5.90 0.21
N ASP A 34 3.08 -5.96 -1.09
CA ASP A 34 3.62 -6.94 -2.00
C ASP A 34 4.62 -6.33 -3.01
N SER A 35 4.78 -7.01 -4.13
CA SER A 35 5.62 -6.69 -5.27
C SER A 35 5.44 -5.28 -5.82
N ASN A 36 4.23 -4.71 -5.74
CA ASN A 36 3.95 -3.33 -6.19
C ASN A 36 4.70 -2.25 -5.39
N SER A 37 5.13 -2.59 -4.17
CA SER A 37 5.84 -1.68 -3.27
C SER A 37 7.16 -2.23 -2.70
N ASP A 38 7.54 -3.48 -2.98
CA ASP A 38 8.80 -4.08 -2.52
C ASP A 38 10.05 -3.38 -3.08
N THR A 39 10.77 -2.65 -2.22
CA THR A 39 12.00 -1.94 -2.58
C THR A 39 13.28 -2.79 -2.54
N GLY A 40 13.22 -4.06 -2.14
CA GLY A 40 14.37 -4.98 -2.02
C GLY A 40 14.19 -6.17 -1.07
N GLY A 41 13.08 -6.25 -0.32
CA GLY A 41 12.84 -7.20 0.77
C GLY A 41 12.87 -8.67 0.35
N LEU A 42 12.19 -9.06 -0.74
CA LEU A 42 12.30 -10.45 -1.20
C LEU A 42 13.73 -10.78 -1.65
N SER A 43 14.40 -9.84 -2.35
CA SER A 43 15.76 -10.04 -2.83
C SER A 43 16.79 -10.18 -1.70
N SER A 44 16.65 -9.41 -0.63
CA SER A 44 17.55 -9.43 0.52
C SER A 44 17.38 -10.69 1.38
N ALA A 45 16.25 -11.39 1.29
CA ALA A 45 16.03 -12.69 1.94
C ALA A 45 16.37 -13.91 1.06
N PHE A 46 15.99 -13.89 -0.23
CA PHE A 46 15.99 -15.09 -1.09
C PHE A 46 16.87 -14.98 -2.34
N GLY A 47 17.53 -13.84 -2.55
CA GLY A 47 18.46 -13.62 -3.66
C GLY A 47 17.92 -12.66 -4.71
N GLN A 48 18.86 -12.02 -5.41
CA GLN A 48 18.60 -10.91 -6.32
C GLN A 48 17.55 -11.24 -7.40
N ALA A 49 16.48 -10.43 -7.47
CA ALA A 49 15.53 -10.42 -8.59
C ALA A 49 16.28 -10.41 -9.96
N PRO A 50 15.95 -11.33 -10.88
CA PRO A 50 16.71 -11.57 -12.11
C PRO A 50 16.48 -10.48 -13.16
N PRO A 51 17.35 -10.37 -14.19
CA PRO A 51 17.09 -9.53 -15.37
C PRO A 51 15.69 -9.74 -15.99
N PRO A 52 15.06 -8.68 -16.53
CA PRO A 52 15.63 -7.35 -16.77
C PRO A 52 15.67 -6.43 -15.53
N ASN A 53 15.02 -6.83 -14.42
CA ASN A 53 14.75 -5.98 -13.27
C ASN A 53 15.90 -5.04 -12.86
N GLY A 54 15.63 -3.74 -12.86
CA GLY A 54 16.56 -2.64 -12.57
C GLY A 54 17.41 -2.14 -13.76
N GLU A 55 17.39 -2.78 -14.93
CA GLU A 55 18.23 -2.40 -16.08
C GLU A 55 17.91 -1.01 -16.66
N THR A 56 16.63 -0.65 -16.76
CA THR A 56 16.22 0.63 -17.37
C THR A 56 16.59 1.85 -16.52
N PHE A 57 16.18 1.91 -15.24
CA PHE A 57 16.40 3.08 -14.38
C PHE A 57 17.68 2.98 -13.54
N PHE A 58 17.89 1.86 -12.85
CA PHE A 58 19.03 1.70 -11.93
C PHE A 58 20.32 1.28 -12.63
N ARG A 59 20.24 0.82 -13.89
CA ARG A 59 21.36 0.30 -14.71
C ARG A 59 22.07 -0.93 -14.13
N LYS A 60 21.41 -1.61 -13.19
CA LYS A 60 21.83 -2.86 -12.54
C LYS A 60 20.64 -3.44 -11.76
N PRO A 61 20.68 -4.73 -11.40
CA PRO A 61 19.71 -5.30 -10.47
C PRO A 61 19.62 -4.47 -9.17
N ALA A 62 18.39 -4.10 -8.82
CA ALA A 62 18.08 -3.14 -7.76
C ALA A 62 17.33 -3.75 -6.56
N GLY A 63 17.22 -5.09 -6.52
CA GLY A 63 16.46 -5.83 -5.51
C GLY A 63 14.93 -5.90 -5.76
N ARG A 64 14.43 -5.14 -6.73
CA ARG A 64 13.00 -4.92 -6.97
C ARG A 64 12.52 -5.76 -8.14
N TYR A 65 11.27 -6.20 -8.11
CA TYR A 65 10.59 -6.71 -9.30
C TYR A 65 10.07 -5.49 -10.07
N CYS A 66 11.03 -4.76 -10.66
CA CYS A 66 10.81 -3.53 -11.40
C CYS A 66 12.07 -3.05 -12.16
N ASP A 67 11.91 -2.71 -13.44
CA ASP A 67 12.92 -2.03 -14.27
C ASP A 67 13.14 -0.54 -13.95
N GLY A 68 12.17 0.05 -13.26
CA GLY A 68 12.00 1.47 -13.03
C GLY A 68 11.99 1.86 -11.56
N ARG A 69 11.12 2.84 -11.24
CA ARG A 69 10.76 3.23 -9.87
C ARG A 69 9.38 2.67 -9.55
N LEU A 70 9.14 2.38 -8.28
CA LEU A 70 7.86 1.94 -7.75
C LEU A 70 7.02 3.14 -7.32
N ILE A 71 5.70 2.98 -7.18
CA ILE A 71 4.78 4.06 -6.73
C ILE A 71 5.28 4.66 -5.40
N ILE A 72 5.75 3.81 -4.48
CA ILE A 72 6.30 4.22 -3.18
C ILE A 72 7.53 5.15 -3.28
N ASP A 73 8.34 5.09 -4.35
CA ASP A 73 9.42 6.06 -4.55
C ASP A 73 8.89 7.48 -4.83
N PHE A 74 7.73 7.59 -5.49
CA PHE A 74 7.12 8.88 -5.84
C PHE A 74 6.42 9.52 -4.65
N ILE A 75 5.83 8.71 -3.76
CA ILE A 75 5.26 9.18 -2.48
C ILE A 75 6.34 9.92 -1.64
N GLY A 76 7.57 9.40 -1.60
CA GLY A 76 8.69 10.07 -0.92
C GLY A 76 9.32 11.24 -1.69
N SER A 77 9.42 11.14 -3.02
CA SER A 77 10.37 11.96 -3.81
C SER A 77 9.77 13.07 -4.68
N TYR A 78 8.45 13.14 -4.89
CA TYR A 78 7.84 14.09 -5.84
C TYR A 78 6.61 14.82 -5.28
N PRO A 79 6.25 15.99 -5.85
CA PRO A 79 5.40 16.94 -5.14
C PRO A 79 3.88 16.64 -5.27
N PHE A 80 3.19 16.48 -4.13
CA PHE A 80 1.74 16.26 -3.97
C PHE A 80 1.11 17.13 -2.85
N VAL A 81 0.17 18.03 -3.18
CA VAL A 81 -0.60 18.84 -2.22
C VAL A 81 -1.96 18.17 -1.95
N PHE A 82 -2.18 17.76 -0.71
CA PHE A 82 -3.53 17.73 -0.16
C PHE A 82 -3.90 19.14 0.31
N THR A 83 -4.83 19.81 -0.38
CA THR A 83 -5.66 20.84 0.25
C THR A 83 -6.92 20.15 0.77
N PRO A 84 -7.23 20.18 2.09
CA PRO A 84 -8.45 19.58 2.63
C PRO A 84 -9.74 20.13 2.02
N SER A 85 -9.66 21.29 1.35
CA SER A 85 -10.75 22.01 0.70
C SER A 85 -10.88 21.75 -0.81
N GLN A 86 -10.03 20.90 -1.44
CA GLN A 86 -10.20 20.51 -2.84
C GLN A 86 -10.11 18.98 -3.02
N VAL A 87 -11.27 18.37 -3.22
CA VAL A 87 -11.47 16.98 -3.70
C VAL A 87 -11.06 15.86 -2.72
N LEU A 88 -11.56 15.95 -1.49
CA LEU A 88 -12.20 14.78 -0.89
C LEU A 88 -13.73 14.98 -1.01
N PRO A 89 -14.46 14.14 -1.76
CA PRO A 89 -15.90 14.01 -1.53
C PRO A 89 -16.11 13.43 -0.13
N ALA A 90 -17.33 13.55 0.43
CA ALA A 90 -17.64 13.03 1.76
C ALA A 90 -17.50 11.49 1.89
N ASP A 91 -17.25 10.77 0.78
CA ASP A 91 -16.94 9.34 0.71
C ASP A 91 -15.43 9.02 0.88
N GLY A 92 -14.55 10.03 0.87
CA GLY A 92 -13.10 9.88 1.02
C GLY A 92 -12.37 9.26 -0.19
N ARG A 93 -12.96 9.26 -1.39
CA ARG A 93 -12.38 8.64 -2.60
C ARG A 93 -11.59 9.61 -3.48
N VAL A 94 -10.39 9.21 -3.90
CA VAL A 94 -9.60 9.90 -4.94
C VAL A 94 -9.91 9.29 -6.30
N ARG A 95 -10.73 9.94 -7.13
CA ARG A 95 -11.16 9.41 -8.45
C ARG A 95 -10.44 10.07 -9.63
N THR A 96 -9.79 9.24 -10.44
CA THR A 96 -9.35 9.39 -11.87
C THR A 96 -8.82 10.71 -12.43
N GLY A 97 -9.42 11.88 -12.17
CA GLY A 97 -8.99 13.17 -12.76
C GLY A 97 -7.64 13.69 -12.26
N PHE A 98 -7.25 13.33 -11.03
CA PHE A 98 -6.02 13.85 -10.39
C PHE A 98 -4.77 13.01 -10.67
N PHE A 99 -4.90 11.72 -11.03
CA PHE A 99 -3.75 10.81 -11.08
C PHE A 99 -2.89 10.96 -12.34
N LEU A 100 -3.48 11.35 -13.49
CA LEU A 100 -2.79 11.46 -14.78
C LEU A 100 -2.47 12.89 -15.23
N LEU A 101 -3.10 13.92 -14.63
CA LEU A 101 -2.82 15.34 -14.89
C LEU A 101 -2.13 16.05 -13.71
N GLY A 102 -1.86 15.32 -12.61
CA GLY A 102 -1.51 15.89 -11.30
C GLY A 102 -0.14 15.53 -10.73
N ILE A 103 0.87 15.20 -11.55
CA ILE A 103 2.27 15.15 -11.09
C ILE A 103 2.78 16.60 -10.91
N SER A 104 2.30 17.32 -9.87
CA SER A 104 2.59 18.76 -9.67
C SER A 104 2.20 19.29 -8.27
N ALA A 105 3.20 19.86 -7.55
CA ALA A 105 3.14 20.58 -6.24
C ALA A 105 2.59 19.75 -5.06
N ASN A 106 3.22 19.53 -3.87
CA ASN A 106 4.48 19.92 -3.19
C ASN A 106 4.99 18.72 -2.33
N SER A 107 6.28 18.62 -2.02
CA SER A 107 7.00 17.37 -1.62
C SER A 107 6.99 16.98 -0.13
N LEU A 108 7.24 15.69 0.16
CA LEU A 108 7.69 15.20 1.48
C LEU A 108 9.23 15.29 1.68
N GLU A 109 10.00 15.40 0.60
CA GLU A 109 11.48 15.48 0.59
C GLU A 109 12.20 14.31 1.29
N LEU A 110 11.59 13.12 1.27
CA LEU A 110 12.16 11.93 1.91
C LEU A 110 13.10 11.16 0.97
N PRO A 111 14.15 10.52 1.51
CA PRO A 111 14.90 9.49 0.77
C PRO A 111 13.97 8.35 0.31
N ARG A 112 14.36 7.65 -0.77
CA ARG A 112 13.70 6.37 -1.12
C ARG A 112 13.79 5.41 0.06
N LEU A 113 12.68 4.72 0.37
CA LEU A 113 12.68 3.71 1.42
C LEU A 113 13.62 2.56 1.06
N ASN A 114 14.38 2.12 2.06
CA ASN A 114 15.16 0.88 2.01
C ASN A 114 14.32 -0.27 2.55
N ALA A 115 14.63 -1.50 2.12
CA ALA A 115 13.92 -2.66 2.64
C ALA A 115 14.39 -2.98 4.06
N TYR A 116 13.46 -3.37 4.93
CA TYR A 116 13.73 -3.75 6.31
C TYR A 116 14.75 -4.90 6.41
N LEU A 117 14.77 -5.78 5.41
CA LEU A 117 15.64 -6.95 5.34
C LEU A 117 17.05 -6.63 4.78
N ASP A 118 17.33 -5.38 4.40
CA ASP A 118 18.66 -4.95 3.93
C ASP A 118 19.67 -4.92 5.09
N SER A 119 20.76 -5.69 4.96
CA SER A 119 21.61 -6.07 6.10
C SER A 119 22.63 -5.02 6.57
N VAL A 120 23.35 -4.34 5.67
CA VAL A 120 24.53 -3.52 6.02
C VAL A 120 24.50 -2.16 5.34
N GLY A 121 24.71 -1.09 6.12
CA GLY A 121 24.80 0.28 5.62
C GLY A 121 23.44 0.95 5.38
N THR A 122 22.34 0.25 5.62
CA THR A 122 20.97 0.72 5.45
C THR A 122 20.65 1.90 6.35
N ASN A 123 19.93 2.89 5.83
CA ASN A 123 19.47 4.04 6.59
C ASN A 123 17.93 4.02 6.68
N PHE A 124 17.41 3.95 7.90
CA PHE A 124 15.98 3.93 8.23
C PHE A 124 15.52 5.19 8.98
N SER A 125 16.33 6.26 9.01
CA SER A 125 16.02 7.53 9.70
C SER A 125 14.66 8.13 9.32
N HIS A 126 14.21 7.88 8.09
CA HIS A 126 12.93 8.34 7.54
C HIS A 126 11.95 7.16 7.28
N GLY A 127 12.10 6.08 8.04
CA GLY A 127 11.23 4.91 7.98
C GLY A 127 11.81 3.73 7.20
N ALA A 128 11.00 2.70 6.99
CA ALA A 128 11.40 1.39 6.49
C ALA A 128 10.30 0.73 5.66
N ASN A 129 10.69 -0.12 4.71
CA ASN A 129 9.77 -0.89 3.89
C ASN A 129 9.78 -2.37 4.26
N PHE A 130 8.62 -2.90 4.66
CA PHE A 130 8.39 -4.29 5.04
C PHE A 130 7.75 -5.12 3.92
N ALA A 131 7.34 -4.49 2.82
CA ALA A 131 6.77 -5.18 1.67
C ALA A 131 7.77 -6.15 1.04
N THR A 132 7.28 -7.31 0.59
CA THR A 132 8.07 -8.28 -0.19
C THR A 132 7.26 -8.84 -1.35
N ALA A 133 7.90 -9.02 -2.51
CA ALA A 133 7.24 -9.56 -3.70
C ALA A 133 6.60 -10.94 -3.46
N GLY A 134 5.41 -11.15 -4.02
CA GLY A 134 4.59 -12.35 -3.77
C GLY A 134 3.96 -12.44 -2.36
N SER A 135 4.00 -11.38 -1.56
CA SER A 135 3.33 -11.35 -0.25
C SER A 135 1.82 -11.39 -0.36
N THR A 136 1.21 -12.10 0.58
CA THR A 136 -0.24 -12.26 0.77
C THR A 136 -0.65 -11.69 2.13
N ILE A 137 -1.92 -11.30 2.27
CA ILE A 137 -2.48 -10.89 3.55
C ILE A 137 -2.53 -12.09 4.50
N ARG A 138 -2.97 -13.25 4.00
CA ARG A 138 -3.04 -14.50 4.77
C ARG A 138 -1.77 -15.34 4.57
N PRO A 139 -1.18 -15.93 5.64
CA PRO A 139 -0.10 -16.89 5.50
C PRO A 139 -0.43 -18.04 4.56
N GLN A 140 0.54 -18.44 3.73
CA GLN A 140 0.38 -19.57 2.81
C GLN A 140 0.89 -20.88 3.44
N ASN A 141 0.16 -21.97 3.24
CA ASN A 141 0.54 -23.31 3.72
C ASN A 141 1.61 -24.01 2.84
N THR A 142 2.32 -23.24 2.01
CA THR A 142 3.32 -23.71 1.05
C THR A 142 4.58 -22.87 1.16
N THR A 143 5.74 -23.43 0.78
CA THR A 143 6.99 -22.66 0.74
C THR A 143 7.09 -21.82 -0.54
N LEU A 144 7.93 -20.79 -0.52
CA LEU A 144 8.30 -20.00 -1.70
C LEU A 144 8.71 -20.88 -2.90
N SER A 145 9.42 -21.98 -2.65
CA SER A 145 9.85 -22.93 -3.69
C SER A 145 8.75 -23.89 -4.20
N GLN A 146 7.57 -23.91 -3.57
CA GLN A 146 6.42 -24.73 -3.97
C GLN A 146 5.37 -23.93 -4.74
N SER A 147 5.12 -22.68 -4.33
CA SER A 147 4.01 -21.86 -4.87
C SER A 147 4.42 -20.49 -5.41
N GLY A 148 5.64 -20.03 -5.13
CA GLY A 148 6.11 -18.69 -5.49
C GLY A 148 5.67 -17.57 -4.54
N PHE A 149 4.80 -17.83 -3.56
CA PHE A 149 4.36 -16.81 -2.59
C PHE A 149 5.40 -16.58 -1.48
N SER A 150 5.48 -15.34 -1.01
CA SER A 150 6.42 -14.96 0.04
C SER A 150 5.99 -15.53 1.41
N PRO A 151 6.91 -16.05 2.22
CA PRO A 151 6.63 -16.40 3.61
C PRO A 151 6.52 -15.17 4.53
N PHE A 152 6.67 -13.95 3.99
CA PHE A 152 6.48 -12.70 4.72
C PHE A 152 5.09 -12.11 4.48
N SER A 153 4.05 -12.88 4.82
CA SER A 153 2.66 -12.41 4.81
C SER A 153 2.45 -11.19 5.71
N LEU A 154 1.32 -10.49 5.54
CA LEU A 154 1.09 -9.19 6.18
C LEU A 154 1.27 -9.20 7.70
N ASP A 155 0.82 -10.26 8.37
CA ASP A 155 1.04 -10.52 9.80
C ASP A 155 2.54 -10.55 10.16
N VAL A 156 3.35 -11.28 9.39
CA VAL A 156 4.82 -11.31 9.55
C VAL A 156 5.42 -9.93 9.31
N GLN A 157 4.94 -9.16 8.33
CA GLN A 157 5.39 -7.77 8.13
C GLN A 157 5.04 -6.88 9.33
N THR A 158 3.88 -7.07 9.97
CA THR A 158 3.54 -6.35 11.22
C THR A 158 4.47 -6.73 12.38
N TRP A 159 4.88 -8.00 12.49
CA TRP A 159 5.86 -8.43 13.49
C TRP A 159 7.24 -7.83 13.25
N GLN A 160 7.68 -7.78 11.98
CA GLN A 160 8.92 -7.11 11.58
C GLN A 160 8.90 -5.63 11.98
N PHE A 161 7.79 -4.92 11.73
CA PHE A 161 7.61 -3.53 12.14
C PHE A 161 7.64 -3.34 13.66
N SER A 162 6.93 -4.17 14.43
CA SER A 162 6.95 -4.14 15.90
C SER A 162 8.37 -4.34 16.46
N GLN A 163 9.10 -5.33 15.94
CA GLN A 163 10.50 -5.56 16.30
C GLN A 163 11.40 -4.38 15.90
N PHE A 164 11.18 -3.80 14.71
CA PHE A 164 11.92 -2.65 14.22
C PHE A 164 11.73 -1.41 15.11
N LYS A 165 10.48 -1.05 15.49
CA LYS A 165 10.23 0.05 16.43
C LYS A 165 10.93 -0.22 17.76
N SER A 166 10.66 -1.36 18.40
CA SER A 166 11.21 -1.69 19.71
C SER A 166 12.74 -1.63 19.75
N ARG A 167 13.41 -2.28 18.78
CA ARG A 167 14.88 -2.33 18.72
C ARG A 167 15.50 -0.99 18.33
N SER A 168 14.89 -0.25 17.40
CA SER A 168 15.41 1.06 17.00
C SER A 168 15.45 2.03 18.17
N GLN A 169 14.38 2.08 18.98
CA GLN A 169 14.36 2.96 20.16
C GLN A 169 15.35 2.49 21.23
N SER A 170 15.44 1.19 21.48
CA SER A 170 16.44 0.64 22.42
C SER A 170 17.89 0.98 22.05
N PHE A 171 18.23 1.03 20.75
CA PHE A 171 19.56 1.47 20.30
C PHE A 171 19.76 2.99 20.43
N LEU A 172 18.72 3.79 20.14
CA LEU A 172 18.77 5.25 20.32
C LEU A 172 18.95 5.65 21.79
N ASP A 173 18.30 4.95 22.72
CA ASP A 173 18.46 5.13 24.18
C ASP A 173 19.89 4.83 24.65
N GLN A 174 20.56 3.87 23.99
CA GLN A 174 22.00 3.58 24.20
C GLN A 174 22.92 4.56 23.46
N GLY A 175 22.36 5.52 22.71
CA GLY A 175 23.09 6.51 21.94
C GLY A 175 23.68 6.01 20.62
N LEU A 176 23.28 4.84 20.15
CA LEU A 176 23.77 4.19 18.93
C LEU A 176 22.92 4.56 17.69
N PHE A 177 23.55 4.53 16.51
CA PHE A 177 22.91 4.66 15.18
C PHE A 177 21.96 5.87 14.99
N LYS A 178 22.24 7.00 15.67
CA LYS A 178 21.36 8.18 15.73
C LYS A 178 20.96 8.77 14.37
N ASP A 179 21.85 8.68 13.37
CA ASP A 179 21.64 9.23 12.02
C ASP A 179 21.05 8.19 11.05
N GLN A 180 20.80 6.97 11.52
CA GLN A 180 20.38 5.81 10.72
C GLN A 180 19.05 5.20 11.19
N LEU A 181 18.57 5.57 12.37
CA LEU A 181 17.32 5.06 12.97
C LEU A 181 16.28 6.19 13.12
N PRO A 182 14.98 5.89 13.02
CA PRO A 182 13.93 6.88 13.14
C PRO A 182 13.73 7.29 14.61
N LYS A 183 13.55 8.58 14.84
CA LYS A 183 13.30 9.14 16.17
C LYS A 183 11.95 8.69 16.70
N LYS A 184 11.78 8.67 18.03
CA LYS A 184 10.53 8.21 18.66
C LYS A 184 9.30 8.95 18.14
N GLU A 185 9.40 10.28 18.00
CA GLU A 185 8.33 11.15 17.50
C GLU A 185 8.03 11.01 15.99
N TYR A 186 8.79 10.19 15.25
CA TYR A 186 8.50 9.93 13.84
C TYR A 186 7.40 8.88 13.69
N PHE A 187 7.30 7.89 14.58
CA PHE A 187 6.26 6.85 14.53
C PHE A 187 4.86 7.47 14.67
N SER A 188 4.65 8.34 15.67
CA SER A 188 3.38 9.04 15.83
C SER A 188 3.08 10.09 14.75
N ARG A 189 4.02 10.35 13.84
CA ARG A 189 3.88 11.33 12.74
C ARG A 189 4.01 10.71 11.35
N ALA A 190 4.20 9.40 11.24
CA ALA A 190 4.49 8.74 9.98
C ALA A 190 3.24 8.59 9.08
N LEU A 191 3.50 8.37 7.79
CA LEU A 191 2.52 7.79 6.88
C LEU A 191 2.68 6.26 6.87
N TYR A 192 1.57 5.55 7.03
CA TYR A 192 1.52 4.10 6.97
C TYR A 192 0.87 3.68 5.65
N THR A 193 1.65 3.09 4.74
CA THR A 193 1.19 2.67 3.40
C THR A 193 0.94 1.17 3.33
N PHE A 194 -0.14 0.77 2.67
CA PHE A 194 -0.52 -0.62 2.42
C PHE A 194 -0.85 -0.84 0.94
N ASP A 195 -0.14 -1.75 0.29
CA ASP A 195 -0.40 -2.18 -1.10
C ASP A 195 -0.29 -3.71 -1.19
N ILE A 196 -1.42 -4.39 -0.96
CA ILE A 196 -1.47 -5.86 -0.78
C ILE A 196 -2.87 -6.44 -1.03
N GLY A 197 -2.91 -7.73 -1.39
CA GLY A 197 -4.13 -8.53 -1.48
C GLY A 197 -4.41 -9.14 -2.85
N GLN A 198 -3.77 -8.62 -3.90
CA GLN A 198 -3.80 -9.22 -5.25
C GLN A 198 -3.31 -10.68 -5.22
N ASN A 199 -2.24 -10.93 -4.46
CA ASN A 199 -1.65 -12.27 -4.36
C ASN A 199 -2.55 -13.26 -3.62
N ASP A 200 -3.45 -12.84 -2.72
CA ASP A 200 -4.41 -13.75 -2.09
C ASP A 200 -5.43 -14.27 -3.12
N LEU A 201 -5.85 -13.42 -4.07
CA LEU A 201 -6.69 -13.82 -5.20
C LEU A 201 -5.93 -14.79 -6.12
N THR A 202 -4.66 -14.47 -6.41
CA THR A 202 -3.77 -15.32 -7.21
C THR A 202 -3.56 -16.69 -6.58
N ALA A 203 -3.29 -16.73 -5.26
CA ALA A 203 -3.07 -17.94 -4.49
C ALA A 203 -4.31 -18.84 -4.47
N GLY A 204 -5.51 -18.26 -4.42
CA GLY A 204 -6.75 -19.01 -4.54
C GLY A 204 -6.85 -19.72 -5.90
N TYR A 205 -6.73 -18.97 -6.99
CA TYR A 205 -6.80 -19.54 -8.34
C TYR A 205 -5.68 -20.54 -8.65
N PHE A 206 -4.46 -20.31 -8.16
CA PHE A 206 -3.33 -21.22 -8.35
C PHE A 206 -3.39 -22.46 -7.43
N SER A 207 -4.37 -22.52 -6.52
CA SER A 207 -4.71 -23.68 -5.70
C SER A 207 -5.97 -24.40 -6.21
N ASP A 208 -6.27 -24.29 -7.52
CA ASP A 208 -7.43 -24.86 -8.20
C ASP A 208 -8.82 -24.43 -7.66
N MET A 209 -8.90 -23.33 -6.90
CA MET A 209 -10.19 -22.81 -6.42
C MET A 209 -11.03 -22.24 -7.57
N THR A 210 -12.33 -22.48 -7.54
CA THR A 210 -13.28 -21.84 -8.45
C THR A 210 -13.43 -20.35 -8.14
N THR A 211 -13.86 -19.55 -9.13
CA THR A 211 -14.13 -18.12 -8.95
C THR A 211 -15.04 -17.82 -7.74
N GLU A 212 -16.06 -18.64 -7.49
CA GLU A 212 -16.97 -18.42 -6.36
C GLU A 212 -16.34 -18.77 -5.01
N GLU A 213 -15.43 -19.76 -4.96
CA GLU A 213 -14.63 -20.04 -3.75
C GLU A 213 -13.62 -18.93 -3.48
N VAL A 214 -12.97 -18.36 -4.52
CA VAL A 214 -12.09 -17.20 -4.37
C VAL A 214 -12.88 -16.00 -3.84
N LYS A 215 -14.05 -15.69 -4.42
CA LYS A 215 -14.97 -14.65 -3.92
C LYS A 215 -15.37 -14.90 -2.46
N ALA A 216 -15.67 -16.14 -2.09
CA ALA A 216 -16.04 -16.51 -0.72
C ALA A 216 -14.90 -16.35 0.31
N SER A 217 -13.64 -16.33 -0.13
CA SER A 217 -12.49 -16.11 0.76
C SER A 217 -12.19 -14.63 1.08
N ILE A 218 -12.71 -13.70 0.28
CA ILE A 218 -12.44 -12.25 0.41
C ILE A 218 -12.76 -11.66 1.79
N PRO A 219 -13.89 -12.02 2.47
CA PRO A 219 -14.17 -11.52 3.81
C PRO A 219 -13.08 -11.87 4.84
N ASP A 220 -12.65 -13.15 4.91
CA ASP A 220 -11.59 -13.58 5.82
C ASP A 220 -10.25 -12.90 5.51
N ILE A 221 -9.91 -12.72 4.22
CA ILE A 221 -8.74 -11.96 3.80
C ILE A 221 -8.78 -10.53 4.39
N LEU A 222 -9.92 -9.86 4.32
CA LEU A 222 -10.05 -8.46 4.75
C LEU A 222 -10.28 -8.29 6.26
N ASP A 223 -10.78 -9.31 6.95
CA ASP A 223 -10.73 -9.39 8.41
C ASP A 223 -9.26 -9.43 8.88
N LYS A 224 -8.41 -10.26 8.24
CA LYS A 224 -6.97 -10.33 8.54
C LYS A 224 -6.25 -9.03 8.20
N PHE A 225 -6.60 -8.35 7.10
CA PHE A 225 -6.11 -7.00 6.79
C PHE A 225 -6.47 -5.99 7.89
N SER A 226 -7.73 -5.99 8.34
CA SER A 226 -8.22 -5.07 9.39
C SER A 226 -7.51 -5.31 10.72
N ILE A 227 -7.25 -6.58 11.06
CA ILE A 227 -6.43 -6.96 12.23
C ILE A 227 -4.99 -6.46 12.05
N ALA A 228 -4.36 -6.63 10.88
CA ALA A 228 -3.01 -6.15 10.65
C ALA A 228 -2.88 -4.62 10.78
N VAL A 229 -3.84 -3.85 10.26
CA VAL A 229 -3.91 -2.40 10.49
C VAL A 229 -4.02 -2.10 11.99
N LYS A 230 -4.94 -2.77 12.71
CA LYS A 230 -5.09 -2.62 14.17
C LYS A 230 -3.82 -3.01 14.94
N VAL A 231 -3.03 -3.97 14.46
CA VAL A 231 -1.74 -4.36 15.05
C VAL A 231 -0.65 -3.31 14.80
N VAL A 232 -0.53 -2.78 13.57
CA VAL A 232 0.44 -1.71 13.24
C VAL A 232 0.21 -0.46 14.08
N VAL A 233 -1.06 -0.13 14.37
CA VAL A 233 -1.40 1.06 15.17
C VAL A 233 -1.52 0.76 16.66
N GLY A 234 -1.89 -0.47 17.04
CA GLY A 234 -2.22 -0.91 18.41
C GLY A 234 -1.09 -1.63 19.14
N GLU A 235 -0.02 -2.03 18.43
CA GLU A 235 1.14 -2.77 18.96
C GLU A 235 0.83 -4.09 19.67
N VAL A 236 -0.40 -4.60 19.49
CA VAL A 236 -0.86 -5.91 19.96
C VAL A 236 -0.20 -7.01 19.13
N HIS A 237 0.23 -8.13 19.72
CA HIS A 237 0.67 -9.28 18.93
C HIS A 237 -0.50 -9.86 18.12
N PHE A 238 -0.27 -10.18 16.84
CA PHE A 238 -1.31 -10.62 15.91
C PHE A 238 -2.13 -11.82 16.44
N ASP A 239 -1.46 -12.79 17.07
CA ASP A 239 -2.12 -13.95 17.70
C ASP A 239 -3.05 -13.56 18.86
N VAL A 240 -2.72 -12.51 19.61
CA VAL A 240 -3.54 -11.99 20.71
C VAL A 240 -4.75 -11.22 20.16
N ALA A 241 -4.54 -10.41 19.11
CA ALA A 241 -5.60 -9.69 18.41
C ALA A 241 -6.62 -10.62 17.72
N LEU A 242 -6.28 -11.89 17.48
CA LEU A 242 -7.18 -12.93 17.00
C LEU A 242 -8.07 -13.57 18.10
N HIS A 243 -7.74 -13.42 19.38
CA HIS A 243 -8.33 -14.22 20.47
C HIS A 243 -8.86 -13.41 21.67
N ASP A 244 -8.50 -12.14 21.83
CA ASP A 244 -8.94 -11.30 22.93
C ASP A 244 -9.63 -10.02 22.44
N HIS A 245 -10.84 -9.75 22.95
CA HIS A 245 -11.64 -8.58 22.60
C HIS A 245 -11.19 -7.28 23.28
N THR A 246 -10.12 -7.29 24.08
CA THR A 246 -9.63 -6.13 24.87
C THR A 246 -8.58 -5.26 24.15
N ILE A 247 -8.68 -5.13 22.81
CA ILE A 247 -7.76 -4.29 22.00
C ILE A 247 -7.81 -2.80 22.43
N ASP A 248 -8.96 -2.33 22.94
CA ASP A 248 -9.22 -0.92 23.24
C ASP A 248 -8.32 -0.31 24.33
N GLU A 249 -7.95 -1.08 25.36
CA GLU A 249 -7.03 -0.58 26.41
C GLU A 249 -5.58 -0.52 25.92
N LEU A 250 -5.18 -1.44 25.04
CA LEU A 250 -3.83 -1.48 24.45
C LEU A 250 -3.60 -0.35 23.44
N LEU A 251 -4.65 0.06 22.72
CA LEU A 251 -4.64 1.20 21.79
C LEU A 251 -4.23 2.54 22.44
N LEU A 252 -4.33 2.68 23.77
CA LEU A 252 -3.89 3.91 24.47
C LEU A 252 -2.37 3.99 24.70
N GLN A 253 -1.65 2.88 24.64
CA GLN A 253 -0.18 2.84 24.82
C GLN A 253 0.59 2.67 23.50
N SER A 254 -0.14 2.50 22.41
CA SER A 254 0.38 2.12 21.09
C SER A 254 0.73 3.33 20.21
N ILE A 255 1.09 3.12 18.95
CA ILE A 255 1.23 4.20 17.95
C ILE A 255 -0.04 5.07 17.86
N TYR A 256 -1.23 4.46 17.96
CA TYR A 256 -2.50 5.19 18.02
C TYR A 256 -2.65 5.99 19.32
N GLY A 257 -2.16 5.49 20.46
CA GLY A 257 -2.02 6.29 21.69
C GLY A 257 -1.04 7.46 21.53
N GLU A 258 0.13 7.19 20.94
CA GLU A 258 1.25 8.14 20.80
C GLU A 258 1.02 9.22 19.73
N GLY A 259 0.06 9.04 18.80
CA GLY A 259 -0.39 10.08 17.86
C GLY A 259 -0.42 9.71 16.38
N GLY A 260 -0.06 8.48 15.99
CA GLY A 260 -0.09 8.04 14.58
C GLY A 260 -1.51 7.97 14.02
N ARG A 261 -1.80 8.72 12.94
CA ARG A 261 -3.15 8.84 12.36
C ARG A 261 -3.26 8.53 10.87
N PHE A 262 -2.18 8.49 10.09
CA PHE A 262 -2.29 8.63 8.64
C PHE A 262 -2.04 7.31 7.91
N PHE A 263 -3.08 6.81 7.25
CA PHE A 263 -3.08 5.53 6.55
C PHE A 263 -3.41 5.74 5.08
N TRP A 264 -2.64 5.09 4.22
CA TRP A 264 -2.77 5.18 2.78
C TRP A 264 -2.85 3.75 2.23
N VAL A 265 -4.04 3.38 1.77
CA VAL A 265 -4.37 2.01 1.37
C VAL A 265 -4.62 2.00 -0.14
N HIS A 266 -3.92 1.15 -0.87
CA HIS A 266 -4.21 0.86 -2.27
C HIS A 266 -5.26 -0.24 -2.37
N ASN A 267 -6.17 -0.10 -3.34
CA ASN A 267 -7.05 -1.19 -3.75
C ASN A 267 -6.34 -2.09 -4.78
N THR A 268 -6.81 -3.32 -5.02
CA THR A 268 -6.16 -4.22 -5.98
C THR A 268 -6.37 -3.76 -7.41
N GLY A 269 -5.36 -3.95 -8.27
CA GLY A 269 -5.43 -3.65 -9.70
C GLY A 269 -6.46 -4.51 -10.47
N PRO A 270 -6.63 -4.26 -11.79
CA PRO A 270 -7.51 -5.05 -12.65
C PRO A 270 -6.92 -6.44 -12.92
N PHE A 271 -7.12 -7.34 -11.95
CA PHE A 271 -6.55 -8.69 -11.91
C PHE A 271 -6.76 -9.49 -13.20
N GLY A 272 -7.93 -9.37 -13.83
CA GLY A 272 -8.23 -10.03 -15.10
C GLY A 272 -7.49 -9.47 -16.33
N CYS A 273 -6.79 -8.36 -16.21
CA CYS A 273 -5.95 -7.80 -17.28
C CYS A 273 -4.47 -8.19 -17.15
N LEU A 274 -4.05 -8.79 -16.03
CA LEU A 274 -2.67 -9.18 -15.79
C LEU A 274 -2.26 -10.31 -16.74
N ALA A 275 -1.11 -10.16 -17.40
CA ALA A 275 -0.70 -11.11 -18.44
C ALA A 275 -0.48 -12.53 -17.91
N TYR A 276 0.03 -12.70 -16.69
CA TYR A 276 0.21 -14.04 -16.09
C TYR A 276 -1.13 -14.71 -15.75
N VAL A 277 -2.17 -13.94 -15.43
CA VAL A 277 -3.54 -14.45 -15.18
C VAL A 277 -4.15 -14.93 -16.49
N LEU A 278 -4.00 -14.14 -17.55
CA LEU A 278 -4.49 -14.46 -18.90
C LEU A 278 -3.75 -15.63 -19.56
N ASP A 279 -2.48 -15.87 -19.20
CA ASP A 279 -1.66 -16.99 -19.68
C ASP A 279 -1.92 -18.30 -18.89
N ARG A 280 -2.01 -18.21 -17.56
CA ARG A 280 -2.11 -19.39 -16.68
C ARG A 280 -3.54 -19.85 -16.38
N LEU A 281 -4.55 -18.97 -16.41
CA LEU A 281 -5.94 -19.34 -16.10
C LEU A 281 -6.81 -19.49 -17.36
N LEU A 282 -7.65 -20.52 -17.36
CA LEU A 282 -8.52 -20.82 -18.50
C LEU A 282 -9.68 -19.82 -18.61
N LEU A 283 -9.76 -19.15 -19.76
CA LEU A 283 -10.87 -18.27 -20.15
C LEU A 283 -11.53 -18.75 -21.44
N ARG A 284 -12.86 -18.70 -21.50
CA ARG A 284 -13.63 -18.90 -22.73
C ARG A 284 -13.72 -17.57 -23.48
N ALA A 285 -13.82 -17.63 -24.81
CA ALA A 285 -13.91 -16.42 -25.64
C ALA A 285 -15.00 -15.40 -25.21
N PRO A 286 -16.19 -15.79 -24.70
CA PRO A 286 -17.19 -14.84 -24.20
C PRO A 286 -16.86 -14.17 -22.86
N GLU A 287 -15.86 -14.66 -22.13
CA GLU A 287 -15.44 -14.14 -20.82
C GLU A 287 -14.35 -13.06 -20.97
N VAL A 288 -13.74 -12.94 -22.15
CA VAL A 288 -12.75 -11.90 -22.48
C VAL A 288 -13.47 -10.63 -22.92
N ASP A 289 -13.19 -9.51 -22.26
CA ASP A 289 -13.75 -8.21 -22.60
C ASP A 289 -13.17 -7.62 -23.90
N ARG A 290 -13.72 -6.49 -24.35
CA ARG A 290 -13.31 -5.83 -25.60
C ARG A 290 -11.87 -5.30 -25.60
N PHE A 291 -11.19 -5.28 -24.46
CA PHE A 291 -9.81 -4.81 -24.29
C PHE A 291 -8.81 -5.96 -24.13
N GLY A 292 -9.32 -7.19 -23.97
CA GLY A 292 -8.53 -8.42 -23.81
C GLY A 292 -8.43 -8.92 -22.37
N CYS A 293 -9.21 -8.40 -21.44
CA CYS A 293 -9.18 -8.81 -20.02
C CYS A 293 -10.22 -9.89 -19.70
N GLY A 294 -9.89 -10.81 -18.79
CA GLY A 294 -10.81 -11.81 -18.24
C GLY A 294 -11.82 -11.16 -17.30
N SER A 295 -13.06 -11.02 -17.75
CA SER A 295 -14.16 -10.39 -16.99
C SER A 295 -14.40 -11.05 -15.64
N PRO A 296 -14.48 -12.40 -15.51
CA PRO A 296 -14.71 -13.05 -14.22
C PRO A 296 -13.64 -12.73 -13.17
N PHE A 297 -12.38 -12.56 -13.60
CA PHE A 297 -11.26 -12.23 -12.71
C PHE A 297 -11.28 -10.76 -12.30
N ASN A 298 -11.68 -9.86 -13.21
CA ASN A 298 -11.92 -8.46 -12.88
C ASN A 298 -13.12 -8.28 -11.92
N GLU A 299 -14.17 -9.10 -12.02
CA GLU A 299 -15.26 -9.12 -11.04
C GLU A 299 -14.78 -9.49 -9.62
N VAL A 300 -13.83 -10.42 -9.49
CA VAL A 300 -13.23 -10.77 -8.19
C VAL A 300 -12.42 -9.59 -7.63
N ALA A 301 -11.60 -8.93 -8.45
CA ALA A 301 -10.88 -7.73 -8.06
C ALA A 301 -11.81 -6.59 -7.61
N GLN A 302 -12.92 -6.37 -8.34
CA GLN A 302 -13.94 -5.38 -7.98
C GLN A 302 -14.66 -5.72 -6.67
N LEU A 303 -14.96 -7.00 -6.43
CA LEU A 303 -15.54 -7.47 -5.17
C LEU A 303 -14.56 -7.27 -4.00
N PHE A 304 -13.27 -7.61 -4.20
CA PHE A 304 -12.23 -7.35 -3.21
C PHE A 304 -12.15 -5.86 -2.87
N ASN A 305 -12.15 -4.99 -3.88
CA ASN A 305 -12.10 -3.54 -3.70
C ASN A 305 -13.34 -2.98 -2.99
N THR A 306 -14.53 -3.51 -3.29
CA THR A 306 -15.77 -3.14 -2.59
C THR A 306 -15.73 -3.58 -1.13
N LYS A 307 -15.23 -4.78 -0.84
CA LYS A 307 -15.09 -5.27 0.53
C LYS A 307 -13.98 -4.55 1.30
N LEU A 308 -12.91 -4.10 0.62
CA LEU A 308 -11.88 -3.26 1.20
C LEU A 308 -12.42 -1.85 1.55
N GLU A 309 -13.30 -1.28 0.73
CA GLU A 309 -14.05 -0.06 1.09
C GLU A 309 -14.88 -0.26 2.37
N GLU A 310 -15.58 -1.38 2.51
CA GLU A 310 -16.33 -1.73 3.74
C GLU A 310 -15.40 -1.89 4.95
N ALA A 311 -14.29 -2.62 4.82
CA ALA A 311 -13.31 -2.82 5.88
C ALA A 311 -12.66 -1.50 6.34
N VAL A 312 -12.30 -0.62 5.40
CA VAL A 312 -11.76 0.71 5.70
C VAL A 312 -12.83 1.64 6.30
N ALA A 313 -14.11 1.47 5.94
CA ALA A 313 -15.19 2.17 6.61
C ALA A 313 -15.30 1.75 8.10
N GLN A 314 -15.24 0.44 8.40
CA GLN A 314 -15.23 -0.04 9.79
C GLN A 314 -13.99 0.46 10.55
N LEU A 315 -12.80 0.42 9.94
CA LEU A 315 -11.58 0.95 10.56
C LEU A 315 -11.67 2.46 10.89
N ARG A 316 -12.45 3.25 10.15
CA ARG A 316 -12.72 4.67 10.47
C ARG A 316 -13.65 4.84 11.67
N GLU A 317 -14.58 3.91 11.90
CA GLU A 317 -15.43 3.90 13.10
C GLU A 317 -14.63 3.47 14.33
N ASP A 318 -13.82 2.41 14.18
CA ASP A 318 -13.00 1.83 15.25
C ASP A 318 -11.83 2.76 15.66
N LEU A 319 -11.30 3.54 14.71
CA LEU A 319 -10.18 4.46 14.92
C LEU A 319 -10.59 5.89 14.52
N PRO A 320 -11.50 6.55 15.26
CA PRO A 320 -12.15 7.80 14.84
C PRO A 320 -11.23 9.04 14.76
N LEU A 321 -9.98 8.95 15.22
CA LEU A 321 -8.96 9.99 15.03
C LEU A 321 -8.11 9.75 13.78
N ALA A 322 -8.11 8.53 13.24
CA ALA A 322 -7.31 8.16 12.08
C ALA A 322 -7.91 8.69 10.77
N VAL A 323 -7.02 8.98 9.83
CA VAL A 323 -7.33 9.41 8.47
C VAL A 323 -6.90 8.29 7.53
N PHE A 324 -7.88 7.63 6.92
CA PHE A 324 -7.67 6.60 5.91
C PHE A 324 -7.93 7.16 4.50
N THR A 325 -6.87 7.29 3.71
CA THR A 325 -6.93 7.57 2.26
C THR A 325 -6.97 6.24 1.51
N LEU A 326 -8.05 5.98 0.77
CA LEU A 326 -8.14 4.83 -0.13
C LEU A 326 -7.83 5.29 -1.57
N VAL A 327 -6.89 4.63 -2.22
CA VAL A 327 -6.45 4.94 -3.59
C VAL A 327 -6.98 3.88 -4.57
N ASP A 328 -7.67 4.36 -5.60
CA ASP A 328 -8.28 3.55 -6.64
C ASP A 328 -7.28 3.19 -7.75
N VAL A 329 -6.31 2.32 -7.41
CA VAL A 329 -5.32 1.77 -8.34
C VAL A 329 -6.01 0.97 -9.46
N TYR A 330 -7.12 0.27 -9.16
CA TYR A 330 -7.95 -0.40 -10.16
C TYR A 330 -8.33 0.55 -11.30
N ALA A 331 -8.97 1.69 -10.99
CA ALA A 331 -9.42 2.62 -12.02
C ALA A 331 -8.26 3.26 -12.79
N VAL A 332 -7.14 3.55 -12.11
CA VAL A 332 -5.94 4.12 -12.75
C VAL A 332 -5.31 3.12 -13.73
N LYS A 333 -5.03 1.88 -13.31
CA LYS A 333 -4.49 0.83 -14.19
C LYS A 333 -5.47 0.51 -15.31
N TYR A 334 -6.77 0.33 -15.02
CA TYR A 334 -7.77 -0.04 -16.03
C TYR A 334 -7.98 1.03 -17.10
N GLU A 335 -8.01 2.32 -16.75
CA GLU A 335 -8.10 3.42 -17.72
C GLU A 335 -6.87 3.47 -18.65
N LEU A 336 -5.69 3.11 -18.15
CA LEU A 336 -4.45 3.10 -18.94
C LEU A 336 -4.39 1.89 -19.90
N ILE A 337 -4.65 0.67 -19.41
CA ILE A 337 -4.59 -0.56 -20.22
C ILE A 337 -5.76 -0.72 -21.19
N SER A 338 -6.96 -0.23 -20.86
CA SER A 338 -8.07 -0.15 -21.81
C SER A 338 -7.78 0.78 -23.00
N HIS A 339 -6.76 1.63 -22.86
CA HIS A 339 -6.24 2.52 -23.89
C HIS A 339 -4.90 2.09 -24.49
N ALA A 340 -4.48 0.83 -24.29
CA ALA A 340 -3.24 0.25 -24.83
C ALA A 340 -2.87 0.66 -26.26
N THR A 341 -3.85 0.73 -27.17
CA THR A 341 -3.65 1.13 -28.57
C THR A 341 -3.18 2.57 -28.75
N LYS A 342 -3.54 3.50 -27.84
CA LYS A 342 -3.01 4.88 -27.82
C LYS A 342 -1.54 4.93 -27.41
N HIS A 343 -1.04 3.89 -26.73
CA HIS A 343 0.35 3.72 -26.29
C HIS A 343 1.15 2.78 -27.22
N GLY A 344 0.61 2.42 -28.39
CA GLY A 344 1.29 1.58 -29.38
C GLY A 344 1.22 0.07 -29.10
N LYS A 345 0.37 -0.37 -28.16
CA LYS A 345 0.19 -1.77 -27.75
C LYS A 345 -1.07 -2.38 -28.34
N LYS A 346 -1.07 -3.68 -28.61
CA LYS A 346 -2.19 -4.37 -29.30
C LYS A 346 -3.39 -4.62 -28.41
N ASN A 347 -3.18 -4.85 -27.11
CA ASN A 347 -4.21 -5.15 -26.12
C ASN A 347 -3.77 -4.74 -24.71
N ALA A 348 -4.69 -4.83 -23.74
CA ALA A 348 -4.43 -4.48 -22.34
C ALA A 348 -3.22 -5.23 -21.75
N ALA A 349 -3.12 -6.54 -22.01
CA ALA A 349 -2.05 -7.40 -21.48
C ALA A 349 -0.64 -7.00 -21.98
N GLU A 350 -0.51 -6.53 -23.22
CA GLU A 350 0.78 -6.07 -23.78
C GLU A 350 1.23 -4.73 -23.20
N LEU A 351 0.31 -3.87 -22.77
CA LEU A 351 0.65 -2.67 -22.00
C LEU A 351 0.88 -3.00 -20.53
N GLU A 352 0.09 -3.89 -19.94
CA GLU A 352 0.30 -4.32 -18.56
C GLU A 352 1.68 -5.02 -18.41
N LEU A 353 2.18 -5.76 -19.40
CA LEU A 353 3.57 -6.27 -19.38
C LEU A 353 4.68 -5.18 -19.37
N GLU A 354 4.36 -3.91 -19.63
CA GLU A 354 5.30 -2.78 -19.48
C GLU A 354 5.03 -1.93 -18.23
N LEU A 355 3.79 -1.92 -17.72
CA LEU A 355 3.39 -1.21 -16.50
C LEU A 355 3.63 -2.04 -15.24
N ASP A 356 3.27 -3.32 -15.33
CA ASP A 356 3.55 -4.38 -14.39
C ASP A 356 5.01 -4.80 -14.56
N LEU A 357 5.82 -3.88 -14.07
CA LEU A 357 7.22 -4.01 -13.71
C LEU A 357 7.45 -5.24 -12.79
N VAL A 358 6.38 -5.69 -12.14
CA VAL A 358 6.27 -6.86 -11.27
C VAL A 358 6.34 -8.16 -12.06
N GLY A 359 7.46 -8.87 -11.92
CA GLY A 359 7.60 -10.26 -12.36
C GLY A 359 6.89 -11.27 -11.46
N ASP A 360 5.64 -11.03 -11.08
CA ASP A 360 4.83 -12.06 -10.41
C ASP A 360 4.59 -13.23 -11.37
N ALA A 361 4.63 -14.44 -10.82
CA ALA A 361 4.46 -15.70 -11.54
C ALA A 361 5.49 -15.98 -12.67
N ARG A 362 6.79 -15.70 -12.44
CA ARG A 362 7.89 -16.46 -13.08
C ARG A 362 8.99 -16.90 -12.10
N TYR A 363 8.56 -17.66 -11.10
CA TYR A 363 8.84 -19.11 -11.16
C TYR A 363 7.57 -19.85 -11.61
#